data_AF-A0A5C6S668-F1
#
_entry.id   AF-A0A5C6S668-F1
#
_cell.length_a   1.000
_cell.length_b   1.000
_cell.length_c   1.000
_cell.angle_alpha   90.00
_cell.angle_beta   90.00
_cell.angle_gamma   90.00
#
_symmetry.space_group_name_H-M   'P 1'
#
loop_
_entity.id
_entity.type
_entity.pdbx_description
1 polymer ?
#
loop_
_entity_poly.entity_id
_entity_poly.type
_entity_poly.pdbx_seq_one_letter_code
_entity_poly.pdbx_strand_id
1 'polypeptide(L)'
;MTLSHHPGFTLVGDVITREVLPRLRYAQKLPLRLSCMGTAGYEGLDEADEFDRTVVIGQSASAEEAMILASQRVARGDIRVSADDTLRFHPRIVVIQDGDLGLVLGGEIRAGIVLWQQPVVSDVEARRIITEASRLRGLAFAASGRVDHSAARDHRYRASLLEARLVDPYWRETAAELLHLPQAA
;
A
#
# COMPACT_ATOMS: atom_id res chain seq x y z
N MET A 1 -57.70 -11.98 -9.20
CA MET A 1 -56.94 -12.29 -7.98
C MET A 1 -55.48 -12.46 -8.37
N THR A 2 -54.67 -11.44 -8.14
CA THR A 2 -53.22 -11.47 -8.36
C THR A 2 -52.57 -12.10 -7.14
N LEU A 3 -52.03 -13.31 -7.30
CA LEU A 3 -51.28 -14.00 -6.25
C LEU A 3 -50.01 -13.19 -5.95
N SER A 4 -49.99 -12.58 -4.77
CA SER A 4 -48.81 -11.95 -4.18
C SER A 4 -47.69 -12.97 -4.06
N HIS A 5 -46.63 -12.77 -4.85
CA HIS A 5 -45.41 -13.56 -4.78
C HIS A 5 -44.79 -13.36 -3.39
N HIS A 6 -44.92 -14.36 -2.51
CA HIS A 6 -44.12 -14.39 -1.28
C HIS A 6 -42.65 -14.57 -1.67
N PRO A 7 -41.70 -13.82 -1.07
CA PRO A 7 -40.29 -14.12 -1.25
C PRO A 7 -40.04 -15.52 -0.70
N GLY A 8 -39.61 -16.44 -1.56
CA GLY A 8 -39.37 -17.83 -1.20
C GLY A 8 -38.32 -17.94 -0.09
N PHE A 9 -38.49 -18.95 0.76
CA PHE A 9 -37.49 -19.32 1.78
C PHE A 9 -36.10 -19.43 1.15
N THR A 10 -35.17 -18.60 1.62
CA THR A 10 -33.76 -18.70 1.22
C THR A 10 -33.15 -19.93 1.90
N LEU A 11 -32.45 -20.77 1.12
CA LEU A 11 -31.75 -21.92 1.69
C LEU A 11 -30.65 -21.40 2.61
N VAL A 12 -30.45 -22.04 3.77
CA VAL A 12 -29.40 -21.67 4.73
C VAL A 12 -28.02 -21.63 4.05
N GLY A 13 -27.75 -22.54 3.10
CA GLY A 13 -26.52 -22.54 2.31
C GLY A 13 -26.31 -21.27 1.48
N ASP A 14 -27.38 -20.68 0.94
CA ASP A 14 -27.31 -19.43 0.18
C ASP A 14 -27.00 -18.24 1.07
N VAL A 15 -27.62 -18.18 2.27
CA VAL A 15 -27.31 -17.15 3.28
C VAL A 15 -25.86 -17.25 3.74
N ILE A 16 -25.38 -18.46 4.03
CA ILE A 16 -23.98 -18.68 4.42
C ILE A 16 -23.04 -18.19 3.31
N THR A 17 -23.30 -18.57 2.06
CA THR A 17 -22.39 -18.28 0.94
C THR A 17 -22.37 -16.79 0.58
N ARG A 18 -23.53 -16.12 0.59
CA ARG A 18 -23.66 -14.73 0.13
C ARG A 18 -23.42 -13.70 1.21
N GLU A 19 -23.73 -14.01 2.48
CA GLU A 19 -23.71 -13.02 3.55
C GLU A 19 -22.64 -13.32 4.60
N VAL A 20 -22.54 -14.57 5.05
CA VAL A 20 -21.69 -14.92 6.19
C VAL A 20 -20.23 -15.09 5.76
N LEU A 21 -19.96 -15.91 4.74
CA LEU A 21 -18.60 -16.20 4.30
C LEU A 21 -17.82 -14.95 3.84
N PRO A 22 -18.40 -14.02 3.06
CA PRO A 22 -17.68 -12.79 2.67
C PRO A 22 -17.30 -11.93 3.88
N ARG A 23 -18.19 -11.79 4.87
CA ARG A 23 -17.93 -11.02 6.10
C ARG A 23 -16.87 -11.67 6.97
N LEU A 24 -16.90 -12.99 7.11
CA LEU A 24 -15.85 -13.73 7.85
C LEU A 24 -14.50 -13.60 7.15
N ARG A 25 -14.46 -13.73 5.82
CA ARG A 25 -13.23 -13.52 5.04
C ARG A 25 -12.70 -12.09 5.22
N TYR A 26 -13.57 -11.08 5.13
CA TYR A 26 -13.20 -9.70 5.36
C TYR A 26 -12.64 -9.47 6.78
N ALA A 27 -13.31 -10.02 7.80
CA ALA A 27 -12.84 -9.91 9.18
C ALA A 27 -11.45 -10.54 9.40
N GLN A 28 -11.12 -11.63 8.69
CA GLN A 28 -9.79 -12.25 8.73
C GLN A 28 -8.71 -11.36 8.10
N LYS A 29 -9.08 -10.46 7.18
CA LYS A 29 -8.16 -9.51 6.56
C LYS A 29 -7.80 -8.32 7.46
N LEU A 30 -8.45 -8.15 8.61
CA LEU A 30 -8.26 -7.01 9.51
C LEU A 30 -7.37 -7.35 10.72
N PRO A 31 -6.74 -6.35 11.36
CA PRO A 31 -6.70 -4.93 10.96
C PRO A 31 -5.77 -4.69 9.77
N LEU A 32 -6.05 -3.61 9.03
CA LEU A 32 -5.14 -3.13 8.00
C LEU A 32 -3.90 -2.50 8.66
N ARG A 33 -2.72 -2.81 8.15
CA ARG A 33 -1.44 -2.25 8.60
C ARG A 33 -0.96 -1.19 7.62
N LEU A 34 -0.68 0.00 8.14
CA LEU A 34 -0.09 1.09 7.37
C LEU A 34 1.40 1.11 7.62
N SER A 35 2.18 1.07 6.54
CA SER A 35 3.64 1.20 6.60
C SER A 35 4.10 2.30 5.64
N CYS A 36 5.16 3.00 6.03
CA CYS A 36 5.82 3.97 5.18
C CYS A 36 7.25 3.50 4.88
N MET A 37 7.59 3.48 3.61
CA MET A 37 8.95 3.24 3.13
C MET A 37 9.60 4.58 2.81
N GLY A 38 10.86 4.71 3.16
CA GLY A 38 11.61 5.93 2.93
C GLY A 38 13.09 5.70 3.17
N THR A 39 13.81 6.81 3.21
CA THR A 39 15.26 6.80 3.40
C THR A 39 15.58 7.48 4.73
N ALA A 40 16.42 6.85 5.54
CA ALA A 40 16.85 7.35 6.83
C ALA A 40 18.33 7.72 6.79
N GLY A 41 18.70 8.80 7.47
CA GLY A 41 20.07 9.28 7.56
C GLY A 41 20.28 10.10 8.82
N TYR A 42 21.50 10.07 9.36
CA TYR A 42 21.83 10.93 10.49
C TYR A 42 22.15 12.34 10.00
N GLU A 43 21.75 13.33 10.78
CA GLU A 43 22.08 14.72 10.48
C GLU A 43 23.61 14.93 10.43
N GLY A 44 24.08 15.56 9.37
CA GLY A 44 25.50 15.85 9.15
C GLY A 44 26.31 14.72 8.51
N LEU A 45 25.70 13.57 8.21
CA LEU A 45 26.31 12.54 7.36
C LEU A 45 26.00 12.76 5.88
N ASP A 46 26.81 12.14 5.03
CA ASP A 46 26.64 12.21 3.57
C ASP A 46 25.41 11.40 3.13
N GLU A 47 24.82 11.75 1.99
CA GLU A 47 23.76 10.96 1.36
C GLU A 47 24.23 9.51 1.10
N ALA A 48 25.53 9.28 0.94
CA ALA A 48 26.11 7.94 0.84
C ALA A 48 25.80 7.05 2.06
N ASP A 49 25.65 7.63 3.25
CA ASP A 49 25.39 6.92 4.51
C ASP A 49 23.90 6.66 4.77
N GLU A 50 23.01 7.23 3.95
CA GLU A 50 21.58 7.00 4.07
C GLU A 50 21.19 5.54 3.73
N PHE A 51 20.13 5.03 4.35
CA PHE A 51 19.66 3.66 4.15
C PHE A 51 18.13 3.58 4.07
N ASP A 52 17.64 2.60 3.29
CA ASP A 52 16.21 2.38 3.17
C ASP A 52 15.64 1.82 4.48
N ARG A 53 14.48 2.35 4.90
CA ARG A 53 13.71 1.84 6.04
C ARG A 53 12.23 1.81 5.75
N THR A 54 11.58 0.84 6.40
CA THR A 54 10.14 0.73 6.48
C THR A 54 9.72 0.90 7.92
N VAL A 55 8.78 1.81 8.18
CA VAL A 55 8.22 2.09 9.49
C VAL A 55 6.73 1.82 9.50
N VAL A 56 6.21 1.21 10.56
CA VAL A 56 4.75 1.07 10.74
C VAL A 56 4.22 2.41 11.25
N ILE A 57 3.24 2.97 10.55
CA ILE A 57 2.70 4.29 10.86
C ILE A 57 1.29 4.22 11.47
N GLY A 58 0.69 3.04 11.52
CA GLY A 58 -0.59 2.81 12.19
C GLY A 58 -1.29 1.52 11.77
N GLN A 59 -2.50 1.36 12.29
CA GLN A 59 -3.44 0.32 11.89
C GLN A 59 -4.84 0.91 11.74
N SER A 60 -5.70 0.26 10.97
CA SER A 60 -7.06 0.70 10.70
C SER A 60 -8.02 -0.48 10.57
N ALA A 61 -9.30 -0.27 10.87
CA ALA A 61 -10.35 -1.26 10.67
C ALA A 61 -10.95 -1.21 9.25
N SER A 62 -10.73 -0.12 8.50
CA SER A 62 -11.21 0.04 7.13
C SER A 62 -10.16 0.66 6.21
N ALA A 63 -10.30 0.42 4.90
CA ALA A 63 -9.39 0.94 3.89
C ALA A 63 -9.50 2.46 3.69
N GLU A 64 -10.70 3.03 3.83
CA GLU A 64 -10.91 4.49 3.79
C GLU A 64 -10.24 5.19 4.97
N GLU A 65 -10.48 4.73 6.20
CA GLU A 65 -9.80 5.26 7.39
C GLU A 65 -8.28 5.12 7.30
N ALA A 66 -7.79 4.01 6.72
CA ALA A 66 -6.37 3.82 6.48
C ALA A 66 -5.81 4.86 5.50
N MET A 67 -6.55 5.17 4.43
CA MET A 67 -6.18 6.19 3.44
C MET A 67 -6.12 7.59 4.06
N ILE A 68 -7.10 7.92 4.90
CA ILE A 68 -7.16 9.19 5.65
C ILE A 68 -6.01 9.28 6.64
N LEU A 69 -5.80 8.24 7.46
CA LEU A 69 -4.72 8.20 8.46
C LEU A 69 -3.35 8.35 7.80
N ALA A 70 -3.09 7.62 6.71
CA ALA A 70 -1.86 7.77 5.93
C ALA A 70 -1.64 9.21 5.47
N SER A 71 -2.66 9.82 4.86
CA SER A 71 -2.58 11.18 4.32
C SER A 71 -2.34 12.20 5.44
N GLN A 72 -2.99 12.05 6.59
CA GLN A 72 -2.79 12.92 7.75
C GLN A 72 -1.37 12.83 8.32
N ARG A 73 -0.82 11.62 8.46
CA ARG A 73 0.56 11.40 8.96
C ARG A 73 1.60 12.00 8.02
N VAL A 74 1.40 11.83 6.72
CA VAL A 74 2.27 12.43 5.70
C VAL A 74 2.17 13.95 5.72
N ALA A 75 0.96 14.52 5.76
CA ALA A 75 0.77 15.97 5.79
C ALA A 75 1.32 16.64 7.06
N ARG A 76 1.27 15.95 8.20
CA ARG A 76 1.85 16.42 9.47
C ARG A 76 3.38 16.31 9.52
N GLY A 77 4.00 15.52 8.63
CA GLY A 77 5.44 15.28 8.63
C GLY A 77 5.93 14.58 9.90
N ASP A 78 5.07 13.78 10.55
CA ASP A 78 5.31 13.21 11.89
C ASP A 78 5.70 11.72 11.84
N ILE A 79 6.12 11.22 10.67
CA ILE A 79 6.61 9.87 10.45
C ILE A 79 8.10 9.81 10.80
N ARG A 80 8.45 9.01 11.82
CA ARG A 80 9.82 8.89 12.34
C ARG A 80 10.25 7.43 12.44
N VAL A 81 11.55 7.19 12.28
CA VAL A 81 12.17 5.86 12.45
C VAL A 81 12.54 5.59 13.91
N SER A 82 12.89 6.64 14.64
CA SER A 82 13.28 6.59 16.05
C SER A 82 12.68 7.78 16.80
N ALA A 83 12.64 7.68 18.14
CA ALA A 83 12.40 8.84 19.00
C ALA A 83 13.61 9.80 19.05
N ASP A 84 14.76 9.34 18.57
CA ASP A 84 15.98 10.14 18.39
C ASP A 84 15.83 11.08 17.18
N ASP A 85 15.84 12.39 17.45
CA ASP A 85 15.68 13.44 16.44
C ASP A 85 16.92 13.59 15.52
N THR A 86 18.06 12.97 15.86
CA THR A 86 19.26 12.97 15.01
C THR A 86 19.09 12.10 13.76
N LEU A 87 18.19 11.13 13.79
CA LEU A 87 17.89 10.25 12.66
C LEU A 87 16.71 10.82 11.86
N ARG A 88 17.03 11.52 10.77
CA ARG A 88 16.04 12.05 9.85
C ARG A 88 15.48 10.92 8.99
N PHE A 89 14.18 11.01 8.69
CA PHE A 89 13.50 10.10 7.79
C PHE A 89 12.84 10.91 6.69
N HIS A 90 13.05 10.48 5.45
CA HIS A 90 12.46 11.02 4.24
C HIS A 90 11.44 10.00 3.71
N PRO A 91 10.15 10.14 4.05
CA PRO A 91 9.06 9.30 3.54
C PRO A 91 8.99 9.34 2.01
N ARG A 92 8.88 8.18 1.35
CA ARG A 92 8.81 8.08 -0.12
C ARG A 92 7.56 7.33 -0.61
N ILE A 93 7.14 6.28 0.08
CA ILE A 93 6.00 5.44 -0.32
C ILE A 93 5.18 5.10 0.92
N VAL A 94 3.85 5.12 0.82
CA VAL A 94 2.95 4.51 1.80
C VAL A 94 2.36 3.22 1.23
N VAL A 95 2.24 2.20 2.07
CA VAL A 95 1.65 0.91 1.75
C VAL A 95 0.63 0.55 2.83
N ILE A 96 -0.56 0.16 2.40
CA ILE A 96 -1.62 -0.39 3.25
C ILE A 96 -1.73 -1.87 2.94
N GLN A 97 -1.56 -2.72 3.95
CA GLN A 97 -1.64 -4.17 3.81
C GLN A 97 -2.72 -4.75 4.70
N ASP A 98 -3.31 -5.86 4.29
CA ASP A 98 -4.21 -6.64 5.13
C ASP A 98 -3.45 -7.54 6.13
N GLY A 99 -4.19 -8.27 6.96
CA GLY A 99 -3.64 -9.19 7.96
C GLY A 99 -2.80 -10.33 7.37
N ASP A 100 -3.01 -10.68 6.10
CA ASP A 100 -2.24 -11.68 5.36
C ASP A 100 -1.08 -11.06 4.57
N LEU A 101 -0.78 -9.77 4.79
CA LEU A 101 0.20 -8.97 4.04
C LEU A 101 -0.18 -8.70 2.57
N GLY A 102 -1.42 -9.00 2.18
CA GLY A 102 -1.98 -8.65 0.88
C GLY A 102 -2.03 -7.14 0.70
N LEU A 103 -1.56 -6.63 -0.44
CA LEU A 103 -1.55 -5.20 -0.72
C LEU A 103 -2.98 -4.70 -0.92
N VAL A 104 -3.43 -3.78 -0.08
CA VAL A 104 -4.72 -3.08 -0.23
C VAL A 104 -4.57 -1.88 -1.15
N LEU A 105 -3.58 -1.02 -0.84
CA LEU A 105 -3.33 0.21 -1.58
C LEU A 105 -1.88 0.66 -1.38
N GLY A 106 -1.28 1.26 -2.40
CA GLY A 106 0.04 1.87 -2.31
C GLY A 106 0.06 3.26 -2.94
N GLY A 107 0.89 4.15 -2.40
CA GLY A 107 0.94 5.54 -2.84
C GLY A 107 2.34 6.13 -2.75
N GLU A 108 2.65 7.02 -3.69
CA GLU A 108 3.90 7.80 -3.68
C GLU A 108 3.72 9.03 -2.78
N ILE A 109 4.73 9.38 -1.98
CA ILE A 109 4.72 10.63 -1.23
C ILE A 109 5.44 11.69 -2.04
N ARG A 110 4.75 12.78 -2.36
CA ARG A 110 5.34 13.96 -3.00
C ARG A 110 4.80 15.21 -2.33
N ALA A 111 5.67 16.16 -2.00
CA ALA A 111 5.28 17.45 -1.43
C ALA A 111 4.28 17.37 -0.26
N GLY A 112 4.46 16.39 0.65
CA GLY A 112 3.59 16.22 1.82
C GLY A 112 2.19 15.65 1.53
N ILE A 113 1.95 15.14 0.32
CA ILE A 113 0.70 14.46 -0.05
C ILE A 113 0.97 13.04 -0.55
N VAL A 114 -0.02 12.17 -0.40
CA VAL A 114 0.02 10.79 -0.93
C VAL A 114 -0.67 10.75 -2.28
N LEU A 115 0.10 10.44 -3.33
CA LEU A 115 -0.38 10.16 -4.68
C LEU A 115 -0.62 8.66 -4.81
N TRP A 116 -1.86 8.25 -4.54
CA TRP A 116 -2.27 6.85 -4.61
C TRP A 116 -2.14 6.28 -6.02
N GLN A 117 -1.59 5.08 -6.10
CA GLN A 117 -1.34 4.41 -7.37
C GLN A 117 -2.57 3.66 -7.83
N GLN A 118 -2.90 3.78 -9.12
CA GLN A 118 -3.99 3.02 -9.73
C GLN A 118 -3.62 1.53 -9.76
N PRO A 119 -4.45 0.64 -9.19
CA PRO A 119 -4.27 -0.80 -9.24
C PRO A 119 -4.14 -1.29 -10.68
N VAL A 120 -3.41 -2.40 -10.86
CA VAL A 120 -3.43 -3.11 -12.15
C VAL A 120 -4.83 -3.62 -12.46
N VAL A 121 -5.25 -3.48 -13.71
CA VAL A 121 -6.59 -3.89 -14.17
C VAL A 121 -6.60 -5.29 -14.80
N SER A 122 -5.42 -5.89 -15.01
CA SER A 122 -5.29 -7.21 -15.63
C SER A 122 -4.02 -7.96 -15.20
N ASP A 123 -4.06 -9.28 -15.34
CA ASP A 123 -2.90 -10.14 -15.08
C ASP A 123 -1.74 -9.90 -16.06
N VAL A 124 -2.06 -9.49 -17.29
CA VAL A 124 -1.04 -9.12 -18.30
C VAL A 124 -0.25 -7.90 -17.83
N GLU A 125 -0.95 -6.89 -17.34
CA GLU A 125 -0.32 -5.70 -16.75
C GLU A 125 0.48 -6.06 -15.49
N ALA A 126 -0.08 -6.89 -14.61
CA ALA A 126 0.61 -7.35 -13.41
C ALA A 126 1.94 -8.04 -13.74
N ARG A 127 1.96 -8.95 -14.72
CA ARG A 127 3.18 -9.63 -15.20
C ARG A 127 4.21 -8.64 -15.75
N ARG A 128 3.77 -7.64 -16.51
CA ARG A 128 4.65 -6.57 -17.00
C ARG A 128 5.28 -5.78 -15.86
N ILE A 129 4.49 -5.39 -14.85
CA ILE A 129 4.98 -4.69 -13.66
C ILE A 129 6.01 -5.53 -12.92
N ILE A 130 5.73 -6.81 -12.66
CA ILE A 130 6.65 -7.73 -11.98
C ILE A 130 7.98 -7.83 -12.75
N THR A 131 7.91 -7.94 -14.07
CA THR A 131 9.10 -8.03 -14.94
C THR A 131 9.95 -6.76 -14.84
N GLU A 132 9.32 -5.59 -14.92
CA GLU A 132 10.02 -4.30 -14.85
C GLU A 132 10.58 -4.01 -13.45
N ALA A 133 9.81 -4.28 -12.40
CA ALA A 133 10.28 -4.17 -11.01
C ALA A 133 11.47 -5.10 -10.74
N SER A 134 11.42 -6.34 -11.24
CA SER A 134 12.54 -7.29 -11.13
C SER A 134 13.78 -6.81 -11.86
N ARG A 135 13.62 -6.23 -13.06
CA ARG A 135 14.72 -5.62 -13.81
C ARG A 135 15.36 -4.46 -13.04
N LEU A 136 14.54 -3.59 -12.43
CA LEU A 136 15.03 -2.49 -11.60
C LEU A 136 15.78 -3.00 -10.36
N ARG A 137 15.30 -4.07 -9.71
CA ARG A 137 16.06 -4.71 -8.62
C ARG A 137 17.40 -5.27 -9.07
N GLY A 138 17.47 -5.86 -10.27
CA GLY A 138 18.74 -6.30 -10.86
C GLY A 138 19.72 -5.14 -11.06
N LEU A 139 19.23 -3.98 -11.55
CA LEU A 139 20.04 -2.77 -11.65
C LEU A 139 20.47 -2.23 -10.29
N ALA A 140 19.58 -2.25 -9.29
CA ALA A 140 19.92 -1.85 -7.92
C ALA A 140 21.05 -2.71 -7.32
N PHE A 141 20.98 -4.03 -7.56
CA PHE A 141 22.01 -4.96 -7.13
C PHE A 141 23.35 -4.67 -7.82
N ALA A 142 23.33 -4.47 -9.14
CA ALA A 142 24.53 -4.13 -9.90
C ALA A 142 25.15 -2.78 -9.48
N ALA A 143 24.33 -1.77 -9.18
CA ALA A 143 24.79 -0.48 -8.68
C ALA A 143 25.42 -0.59 -7.28
N SER A 144 24.81 -1.39 -6.40
CA SER A 144 25.35 -1.66 -5.05
C SER A 144 26.75 -2.29 -5.12
N GLY A 145 26.98 -3.20 -6.06
CA GLY A 145 28.29 -3.81 -6.29
C GLY A 145 29.38 -2.84 -6.79
N ARG A 146 28.98 -1.66 -7.28
CA ARG A 146 29.89 -0.57 -7.69
C ARG A 146 30.01 0.54 -6.64
N VAL A 147 29.47 0.33 -5.44
CA VAL A 147 29.43 1.34 -4.35
C VAL A 147 28.62 2.60 -4.73
N ASP A 148 27.73 2.49 -5.73
CA ASP A 148 26.80 3.56 -6.10
C ASP A 148 25.49 3.39 -5.33
N HIS A 149 25.53 3.75 -4.05
CA HIS A 149 24.42 3.56 -3.11
C HIS A 149 23.19 4.41 -3.48
N SER A 150 23.39 5.61 -4.01
CA SER A 150 22.31 6.50 -4.44
C SER A 150 21.54 5.91 -5.62
N ALA A 151 22.24 5.51 -6.70
CA ALA A 151 21.57 4.87 -7.83
C ALA A 151 20.89 3.55 -7.43
N ALA A 152 21.51 2.78 -6.53
CA ALA A 152 20.91 1.57 -6.00
C ALA A 152 19.59 1.83 -5.27
N ARG A 153 19.54 2.85 -4.39
CA ARG A 153 18.31 3.27 -3.71
C ARG A 153 17.24 3.72 -4.69
N ASP A 154 17.59 4.53 -5.69
CA ASP A 154 16.62 5.00 -6.67
C ASP A 154 16.03 3.88 -7.55
N HIS A 155 16.84 2.89 -7.89
CA HIS A 155 16.33 1.68 -8.55
C HIS A 155 15.38 0.88 -7.66
N ARG A 156 15.69 0.69 -6.36
CA ARG A 156 14.77 0.02 -5.40
C ARG A 156 13.49 0.80 -5.19
N TYR A 157 13.58 2.12 -5.10
CA TYR A 157 12.44 3.02 -4.98
C TYR A 157 11.49 2.86 -6.17
N ARG A 158 12.02 2.97 -7.40
CA ARG A 158 11.21 2.82 -8.62
C ARG A 158 10.58 1.43 -8.73
N ALA A 159 11.29 0.37 -8.31
CA ALA A 159 10.73 -0.97 -8.26
C ALA A 159 9.54 -1.04 -7.29
N SER A 160 9.72 -0.52 -6.08
CA SER A 160 8.69 -0.51 -5.03
C SER A 160 7.46 0.30 -5.45
N LEU A 161 7.66 1.43 -6.15
CA LEU A 161 6.57 2.25 -6.67
C LEU A 161 5.76 1.53 -7.76
N LEU A 162 6.41 0.74 -8.62
CA LEU A 162 5.71 -0.10 -9.59
C LEU A 162 4.88 -1.18 -8.89
N GLU A 163 5.43 -1.80 -7.84
CA GLU A 163 4.76 -2.86 -7.10
C GLU A 163 3.63 -2.36 -6.20
N ALA A 164 3.65 -1.09 -5.81
CA ALA A 164 2.53 -0.42 -5.14
C ALA A 164 1.22 -0.46 -5.96
N ARG A 165 1.29 -0.82 -7.26
CA ARG A 165 0.14 -1.05 -8.15
C ARG A 165 -0.38 -2.49 -8.12
N LEU A 166 0.38 -3.44 -7.59
CA LEU A 166 0.04 -4.87 -7.54
C LEU A 166 -0.92 -5.18 -6.38
N VAL A 167 -2.02 -4.44 -6.30
CA VAL A 167 -3.06 -4.66 -5.28
C VAL A 167 -3.53 -6.11 -5.37
N ASP A 168 -3.63 -6.73 -4.19
CA ASP A 168 -4.08 -8.11 -4.04
C ASP A 168 -5.45 -8.27 -4.71
N PRO A 169 -5.70 -9.36 -5.47
CA PRO A 169 -6.96 -9.58 -6.16
C PRO A 169 -8.21 -9.37 -5.30
N TYR A 170 -8.15 -9.71 -4.01
CA TYR A 170 -9.26 -9.51 -3.07
C TYR A 170 -9.64 -8.03 -2.89
N TRP A 171 -8.67 -7.12 -2.95
CA TRP A 171 -8.84 -5.70 -2.66
C TRP A 171 -9.00 -4.82 -3.90
N ARG A 172 -8.81 -5.34 -5.13
CA ARG A 172 -8.77 -4.51 -6.35
C ARG A 172 -10.05 -3.71 -6.59
N GLU A 173 -11.21 -4.31 -6.37
CA GLU A 173 -12.50 -3.63 -6.54
C GLU A 173 -12.65 -2.50 -5.52
N THR A 174 -12.46 -2.79 -4.24
CA THR A 174 -12.48 -1.79 -3.16
C THR A 174 -11.46 -0.67 -3.39
N ALA A 175 -10.24 -1.00 -3.83
CA ALA A 175 -9.22 -0.01 -4.14
C ALA A 175 -9.61 0.88 -5.32
N ALA A 176 -10.16 0.31 -6.39
CA ALA A 176 -10.65 1.09 -7.53
C ALA A 176 -11.78 2.04 -7.09
N GLU A 177 -12.76 1.54 -6.33
CA GLU A 177 -13.86 2.36 -5.79
C GLU A 177 -13.34 3.52 -4.93
N LEU A 178 -12.42 3.26 -4.00
CA LEU A 178 -11.82 4.30 -3.15
C LEU A 178 -11.12 5.39 -3.95
N LEU A 179 -10.44 5.02 -5.05
CA LEU A 179 -9.74 5.98 -5.91
C LEU A 179 -10.66 6.73 -6.88
N HIS A 180 -11.89 6.26 -7.06
CA HIS A 180 -12.92 6.94 -7.83
C HIS A 180 -13.74 7.94 -7.00
N LEU A 181 -13.75 7.81 -5.67
CA LEU A 181 -14.43 8.76 -4.80
C LEU A 181 -13.74 10.13 -4.86
N PRO A 182 -14.48 11.24 -5.04
CA PRO A 182 -13.90 12.56 -4.88
C PRO A 182 -13.40 12.69 -3.44
N GLN A 183 -12.09 12.90 -3.28
CA GLN A 183 -11.49 13.14 -1.98
C GLN A 183 -12.14 14.41 -1.41
N ALA A 184 -12.95 14.26 -0.34
CA ALA A 184 -13.49 15.40 0.37
C ALA A 184 -12.31 16.19 0.97
N ALA A 185 -12.08 17.38 0.41
CA ALA A 185 -11.02 18.31 0.79
C ALA A 185 -11.24 18.90 2.18
#